data_AF-A0A0R3QIP2-F1
#
_entry.id   AF-A0A0R3QIP2-F1
#
_cell.length_a   1.000
_cell.length_b   1.000
_cell.length_c   1.000
_cell.angle_alpha   90.00
_cell.angle_beta   90.00
_cell.angle_gamma   90.00
#
_symmetry.space_group_name_H-M   'P 1'
#
loop_
_entity.id
_entity.type
_entity.pdbx_description
1 polymer ?
#
loop_
_entity_poly.entity_id
_entity_poly.type
_entity_poly.pdbx_seq_one_letter_code
_entity_poly.pdbx_strand_id
1 'polypeptide(L)' 'MLLLTSLSVCLIIIQNAYIFASYCGEDAIPFSLQALQSGQPVLGCARPSCFGWGVKTDKGARFYR' A
#
# COMPACT_ATOMS: atom_id res chain seq x y z
N MET A 1 -2.19 7.44 31.62
CA MET A 1 -2.21 8.02 30.26
C MET A 1 -0.90 7.72 29.50
N LEU A 2 0.26 8.16 29.99
CA LEU A 2 1.58 7.97 29.33
C LEU A 2 1.97 6.50 29.06
N LEU A 3 1.64 5.59 29.98
CA LEU A 3 1.92 4.16 29.81
C LEU A 3 1.07 3.54 28.69
N LEU A 4 -0.22 3.91 28.64
CA LEU A 4 -1.12 3.47 27.57
C LEU A 4 -0.66 4.01 26.21
N THR A 5 -0.29 5.29 26.13
CA THR A 5 0.21 5.87 24.86
C THR A 5 1.52 5.23 24.41
N SER A 6 2.44 4.95 25.35
CA SER A 6 3.71 4.27 25.05
C SER A 6 3.47 2.85 24.54
N LEU A 7 2.56 2.11 25.17
CA LEU A 7 2.17 0.77 24.74
C LEU A 7 1.54 0.78 23.32
N SER A 8 0.63 1.72 23.05
CA SER A 8 0.03 1.88 21.72
C SER A 8 1.08 2.13 20.63
N VAL A 9 2.06 2.98 20.91
CA VAL A 9 3.15 3.29 19.96
C VAL A 9 4.01 2.06 19.71
N CYS A 10 4.41 1.33 20.75
CA CYS A 10 5.18 0.08 20.59
C CYS A 10 4.45 -0.95 19.72
N LEU A 11 3.14 -1.11 19.92
CA LEU A 11 2.34 -2.05 19.12
C LEU A 11 2.30 -1.64 17.62
N ILE A 12 2.17 -0.35 17.32
CA ILE A 12 2.18 0.15 15.92
C ILE A 12 3.54 -0.10 15.26
N ILE A 13 4.64 0.09 15.99
CA ILE A 13 6.00 -0.14 15.48
C ILE A 13 6.21 -1.62 15.17
N ILE A 14 5.80 -2.53 16.06
CA ILE A 14 5.97 -3.98 15.88
C ILE A 14 5.19 -4.48 14.66
N GLN A 15 4.01 -3.90 14.37
CA GLN A 15 3.22 -4.28 13.19
C GLN A 15 3.86 -3.84 11.86
N ASN A 16 4.65 -2.76 11.85
CA ASN A 16 5.32 -2.28 10.64
C ASN A 16 6.41 -3.24 10.13
N ALA A 17 6.98 -4.08 11.01
CA ALA A 17 7.99 -5.07 10.62
C ALA A 17 7.47 -6.15 9.64
N TYR A 18 6.14 -6.28 9.51
CA TYR A 18 5.48 -7.29 8.68
C TYR A 18 4.71 -6.69 7.50
N ILE A 19 4.93 -5.42 7.16
CA ILE A 19 4.29 -4.80 6.00
C ILE A 19 5.06 -5.19 4.74
N PHE A 20 4.47 -6.07 3.94
CA PHE A 20 4.96 -6.42 2.62
C PHE A 20 4.36 -5.48 1.58
N ALA A 21 5.21 -4.87 0.76
CA ALA A 21 4.79 -4.16 -0.44
C ALA A 21 4.94 -5.07 -1.67
N SER A 22 4.10 -4.86 -2.67
CA SER A 22 4.22 -5.56 -3.96
C SER A 22 5.16 -4.78 -4.88
N TYR A 23 6.02 -5.47 -5.61
CA TYR A 23 7.00 -4.88 -6.52
C TYR A 23 6.92 -5.56 -7.90
N CYS A 24 7.26 -4.83 -8.96
CA CYS A 24 7.67 -5.44 -10.23
C CYS A 24 9.06 -4.93 -10.62
N GLY A 25 10.07 -5.81 -10.60
CA GLY A 25 11.46 -5.39 -10.70
C GLY A 25 11.84 -4.48 -9.52
N GLU A 26 12.42 -3.33 -9.82
CA GLU A 26 12.82 -2.32 -8.83
C GLU A 26 11.70 -1.31 -8.50
N ASP A 27 10.56 -1.37 -9.19
CA ASP A 27 9.47 -0.42 -9.01
C ASP A 27 8.40 -0.95 -8.04
N ALA A 28 8.10 -0.14 -7.02
CA ALA A 28 6.99 -0.41 -6.10
C ALA A 28 5.64 -0.27 -6.81
N ILE A 29 4.74 -1.23 -6.60
CA ILE A 29 3.41 -1.20 -7.20
C ILE A 29 2.54 -0.21 -6.42
N PRO A 30 1.98 0.82 -7.08
CA PRO A 30 1.14 1.78 -6.39
C PRO A 30 -0.17 1.13 -5.93
N PHE A 31 -0.63 1.55 -4.76
CA PHE A 31 -1.90 1.14 -4.18
C PHE A 31 -2.76 2.36 -3.85
N SER A 32 -4.06 2.13 -3.72
CA SER A 32 -5.05 3.08 -3.22
C SER A 32 -5.72 2.48 -1.99
N LEU A 33 -5.98 3.33 -0.99
CA LEU A 33 -6.76 2.97 0.19
C LEU A 33 -8.06 3.77 0.18
N GLN A 34 -9.19 3.10 0.29
CA GLN A 34 -10.51 3.73 0.36
C GLN A 34 -11.27 3.19 1.57
N ALA A 35 -11.84 4.09 2.38
CA ALA A 35 -12.78 3.70 3.43
C ALA A 35 -14.21 3.74 2.86
N LEU A 36 -14.94 2.62 2.95
CA LEU A 36 -16.35 2.56 2.58
C LEU A 36 -17.22 3.25 3.64
N GLN A 37 -18.45 3.60 3.27
CA GLN A 37 -19.42 4.19 4.20
C GLN A 37 -19.78 3.24 5.37
N SER A 38 -19.60 1.93 5.16
CA SER A 38 -19.70 0.91 6.21
C SER A 38 -18.51 0.91 7.20
N GLY A 39 -17.47 1.71 6.94
CA GLY A 39 -16.22 1.74 7.71
C GLY A 39 -15.18 0.70 7.27
N GLN A 40 -15.51 -0.17 6.32
CA GLN A 40 -14.57 -1.19 5.84
C GLN A 40 -13.48 -0.56 4.96
N PRO A 41 -12.19 -0.81 5.24
CA PRO A 41 -11.11 -0.40 4.35
C PRO A 41 -11.03 -1.33 3.14
N VAL A 42 -10.90 -0.75 1.96
CA VAL A 42 -10.65 -1.46 0.70
C VAL A 42 -9.29 -1.02 0.17
N LEU A 43 -8.45 -2.01 -0.12
CA LEU A 43 -7.15 -1.83 -0.76
C LEU A 43 -7.30 -2.13 -2.25
N GLY A 44 -7.09 -1.13 -3.09
CA GLY A 44 -6.98 -1.31 -4.53
C GLY A 44 -5.52 -1.30 -4.94
N CYS A 45 -4.98 -2.42 -5.40
CA CYS A 45 -3.64 -2.45 -6.00
C CYS A 45 -3.75 -2.16 -7.50
N ALA A 46 -2.81 -1.38 -8.05
CA ALA A 46 -2.65 -1.37 -9.50
C ALA A 46 -2.21 -2.76 -9.95
N ARG A 47 -2.84 -3.30 -10.99
CA ARG A 47 -2.34 -4.56 -11.58
C ARG A 47 -1.03 -4.22 -12.28
N PRO A 48 0.12 -4.81 -11.90
CA PRO A 48 1.35 -4.57 -12.61
C PRO A 48 1.24 -5.25 -13.98
N SER A 49 0.84 -4.50 -15.02
CA SER A 49 1.51 -4.71 -16.29
C SER A 49 2.90 -4.16 -16.06
N CYS A 50 3.84 -5.02 -15.67
CA CYS A 50 5.24 -4.64 -15.48
C CYS A 50 5.61 -3.65 -16.57
N PHE A 51 5.83 -2.40 -16.17
CA PHE A 51 6.07 -1.30 -17.09
C PHE A 51 7.23 -1.76 -17.96
N GLY A 52 6.97 -2.03 -19.25
CA GLY A 52 7.94 -2.67 -20.12
C GLY A 52 9.26 -1.93 -19.97
N TRP A 53 10.29 -2.64 -19.47
CA TRP A 53 11.56 -2.04 -19.10
C TRP A 53 12.04 -1.13 -20.23
N GLY A 54 12.13 0.17 -19.96
CA GLY A 54 12.65 1.16 -20.90
C GLY A 54 11.62 1.94 -21.73
N VAL A 55 10.30 1.74 -21.56
CA VAL A 55 9.30 2.57 -22.26
C VAL A 55 8.50 3.37 -21.23
N LYS A 56 8.70 4.70 -21.21
CA LYS A 56 7.81 5.61 -20.47
C LYS A 56 6.44 5.56 -21.13
N THR A 57 5.55 4.75 -20.59
CA THR A 57 4.13 4.82 -20.93
C THR A 57 3.53 6.02 -20.23
N ASP A 58 3.06 6.96 -21.04
CA ASP A 58 2.18 8.08 -20.75
C ASP A 58 0.82 7.65 -20.16
N LYS A 59 0.52 6.34 -20.21
CA LYS A 59 -0.63 5.74 -19.53
C LYS A 59 -0.20 5.40 -18.10
N GLY A 60 -0.64 6.22 -17.15
CA GLY A 60 -0.40 6.02 -15.71
C GLY A 60 -0.94 4.69 -15.18
N ALA A 61 -0.63 4.38 -13.92
CA ALA A 61 -1.07 3.14 -13.27
C ALA A 61 -2.61 3.00 -13.30
N ARG A 62 -3.09 1.89 -13.85
CA ARG A 62 -4.52 1.56 -13.86
C ARG A 62 -4.86 0.69 -12.66
N PHE A 63 -5.65 1.24 -11.75
CA PHE A 63 -6.21 0.53 -10.61
C PHE A 63 -7.48 -0.20 -11.06
N TYR A 64 -7.57 -1.49 -10.77
CA TYR A 64 -8.78 -2.28 -10.98
C TYR A 64 -9.51 -2.34 -9.63
N ARG A 65 -10.80 -1.99 -9.62
CA ARG A 65 -11.69 -2.10 -8.47
C ARG A 65 -12.63 -3.26 -8.69
#